data_AF-A0A933JPY5-F1
#
_entry.id   AF-A0A933JPY5-F1
#
_cell.length_a   1.000
_cell.length_b   1.000
_cell.length_c   1.000
_cell.angle_alpha   90.00
_cell.angle_beta   90.00
_cell.angle_gamma   90.00
#
_symmetry.space_group_name_H-M   'P 1'
#
loop_
_entity.id
_entity.type
_entity.pdbx_description
1 polymer ?
#
loop_
_entity_poly.entity_id
_entity_poly.type
_entity_poly.pdbx_seq_one_letter_code
_entity_poly.pdbx_strand_id
1 'polypeptide(L)'
;MLDELGAAGVIGYDLFQRKYFYRVLPFTTDRVPARLASARSEVARGRVKLEARQTLGSRIQVSGRVGAHSVRASTIFELDGKIVDGSCECRWFHENRLSRGPCRHVLALRFAADDVRG
;
A
#
# COMPACT_ATOMS: atom_id res chain seq x y z
N MET A 1 1.81 -23.91 21.64
CA MET A 1 3.20 -23.41 21.62
C MET A 1 3.96 -23.73 20.32
N LEU A 2 3.45 -24.59 19.42
CA LEU A 2 3.98 -24.73 18.05
C LEU A 2 3.20 -23.87 17.03
N ASP A 3 1.90 -23.66 17.27
CA ASP A 3 1.05 -22.84 16.40
C ASP A 3 1.50 -21.37 16.35
N GLU A 4 1.94 -20.83 17.49
CA GLU A 4 2.52 -19.48 17.61
C GLU A 4 3.83 -19.35 16.83
N LEU A 5 4.69 -20.38 16.89
CA LEU A 5 5.95 -20.43 16.14
C LEU A 5 5.70 -20.56 14.63
N GLY A 6 4.63 -21.26 14.23
CA GLY A 6 4.17 -21.34 12.85
C GLY A 6 3.65 -19.99 12.34
N ALA A 7 2.82 -19.30 13.14
CA ALA A 7 2.30 -17.96 12.84
C ALA A 7 3.42 -16.91 12.73
N ALA A 8 4.48 -17.04 13.54
CA ALA A 8 5.67 -16.19 13.49
C ALA A 8 6.60 -16.50 12.30
N GLY A 9 6.32 -17.54 11.50
CA GLY A 9 7.14 -17.90 10.33
C GLY A 9 8.52 -18.45 10.69
N VAL A 10 8.66 -19.04 11.88
CA VAL A 10 9.90 -19.63 12.42
C VAL A 10 9.98 -21.13 12.15
N ILE A 11 8.83 -21.79 12.04
CA ILE A 11 8.73 -23.21 11.72
C ILE A 11 7.76 -23.43 10.54
N GLY A 12 8.10 -24.39 9.69
CA GLY A 12 7.19 -24.97 8.71
C GLY A 12 6.68 -26.32 9.19
N TYR A 13 5.54 -26.75 8.68
CA TYR A 13 5.04 -28.11 8.89
C TYR A 13 5.07 -28.88 7.57
N ASP A 14 5.81 -29.99 7.53
CA ASP A 14 5.87 -30.89 6.38
C ASP A 14 4.69 -31.85 6.46
N LEU A 15 3.76 -31.74 5.48
CA LEU A 15 2.57 -32.59 5.40
C LEU A 15 2.88 -34.05 5.05
N PHE A 16 3.96 -34.31 4.31
CA PHE A 16 4.37 -35.65 3.91
C PHE A 16 5.04 -36.37 5.07
N GLN A 17 5.91 -35.68 5.81
CA GLN A 17 6.63 -36.26 6.95
C GLN A 17 5.90 -36.13 8.29
N ARG A 18 4.82 -35.34 8.33
CA ARG A 18 4.04 -35.02 9.55
C ARG A 18 4.91 -34.50 10.69
N LYS A 19 5.90 -33.66 10.37
CA LYS A 19 6.87 -33.11 11.31
C LYS A 19 7.05 -31.62 11.11
N TYR A 20 7.32 -30.91 12.19
CA TYR A 20 7.76 -29.53 12.15
C TYR A 20 9.24 -29.46 11.77
N PHE A 21 9.60 -28.49 10.93
CA PHE A 21 10.98 -28.19 10.60
C PHE A 21 11.26 -26.71 10.83
N TYR A 22 12.50 -26.39 11.21
CA TYR A 22 12.92 -25.01 11.39
C TYR A 22 13.04 -24.34 10.02
N ARG A 23 12.34 -23.22 9.85
CA ARG A 23 12.43 -22.36 8.66
C ARG A 23 12.24 -20.94 9.13
N VAL A 24 13.31 -20.17 9.19
CA VAL A 24 13.18 -18.71 9.28
C VAL A 24 12.79 -18.23 7.90
N LEU A 25 11.52 -17.86 7.71
CA LEU A 25 11.20 -17.01 6.57
C LEU A 25 12.02 -15.73 6.76
N PRO A 26 12.91 -15.37 5.82
CA PRO A 26 13.71 -14.15 5.92
C PRO A 26 12.82 -12.93 5.61
N PHE A 27 11.73 -12.77 6.37
CA PHE A 27 10.97 -11.54 6.43
C PHE A 27 11.66 -10.67 7.46
N THR A 28 12.73 -10.01 7.03
CA THR A 28 13.22 -8.88 7.81
C THR A 28 12.16 -7.78 7.70
N THR A 29 11.58 -7.38 8.83
CA THR A 29 10.56 -6.33 8.94
C THR A 29 11.13 -4.92 8.70
N ASP A 30 12.44 -4.82 8.50
CA ASP A 30 13.20 -3.59 8.29
C ASP A 30 13.09 -3.03 6.86
N ARG A 31 12.79 -3.88 5.87
CA ARG A 31 12.82 -3.47 4.46
C ARG A 31 11.47 -2.95 4.00
N VAL A 32 11.24 -1.67 4.24
CA VAL A 32 10.11 -0.95 3.64
C VAL A 32 10.27 -0.90 2.11
N PRO A 33 9.28 -1.32 1.31
CA PRO A 33 9.35 -1.18 -0.14
C PRO A 33 9.58 0.27 -0.55
N ALA A 34 10.53 0.52 -1.45
CA ALA A 34 10.93 1.88 -1.83
C ALA A 34 9.73 2.75 -2.27
N ARG A 35 8.75 2.19 -2.97
CA ARG A 35 7.52 2.90 -3.38
C ARG A 35 6.69 3.36 -2.18
N LEU A 36 6.57 2.52 -1.15
CA LEU A 36 5.85 2.84 0.08
C LEU A 36 6.58 3.94 0.86
N ALA A 37 7.90 3.84 0.97
CA ALA A 37 8.73 4.86 1.60
C ALA A 37 8.64 6.21 0.88
N SER A 38 8.72 6.22 -0.46
CA SER A 38 8.54 7.43 -1.27
C SER A 38 7.15 8.05 -1.09
N ALA A 39 6.09 7.24 -1.11
CA ALA A 39 4.72 7.73 -0.92
C ALA A 39 4.54 8.43 0.43
N ARG A 40 5.00 7.81 1.52
CA ARG A 40 5.00 8.41 2.87
C ARG A 40 5.82 9.70 2.92
N SER A 41 6.96 9.73 2.24
CA SER A 41 7.80 10.93 2.18
C SER A 41 7.14 12.09 1.44
N GLU A 42 6.34 11.86 0.41
CA GLU A 42 5.59 12.94 -0.27
C GLU A 42 4.52 13.54 0.65
N VAL A 43 3.82 12.71 1.42
CA VAL A 43 2.84 13.16 2.43
C VAL A 43 3.54 13.97 3.52
N ALA A 44 4.61 13.43 4.12
CA ALA A 44 5.35 14.09 5.19
C ALA A 44 5.95 15.44 4.77
N ARG A 45 6.25 15.61 3.47
CA ARG A 45 6.75 16.87 2.90
C ARG A 45 5.63 17.84 2.49
N GLY A 46 4.35 17.51 2.74
CA GLY A 46 3.22 18.32 2.33
C GLY A 46 3.06 18.46 0.81
N ARG A 47 3.57 17.50 0.03
CA ARG A 47 3.55 17.55 -1.45
C ARG A 47 2.34 16.85 -2.05
N VAL A 48 1.31 16.59 -1.25
CA VAL A 48 0.04 16.02 -1.70
C VAL A 48 -1.03 17.09 -1.61
N LYS A 49 -1.64 17.43 -2.75
CA LYS A 49 -2.78 18.34 -2.82
C LYS A 49 -4.02 17.52 -3.19
N LEU A 50 -4.94 17.38 -2.24
CA LEU A 50 -6.24 16.76 -2.48
C LEU A 50 -7.15 17.78 -3.18
N GLU A 51 -7.74 17.38 -4.30
CA GLU A 51 -8.64 18.23 -5.10
C GLU A 51 -10.10 17.82 -4.90
N ALA A 52 -10.37 16.52 -4.79
CA ALA A 52 -11.69 16.03 -4.44
C ALA A 52 -11.59 14.81 -3.52
N ARG A 53 -12.55 14.71 -2.60
CA ARG A 53 -12.77 13.54 -1.74
C ARG A 53 -14.28 13.30 -1.66
N GLN A 54 -14.70 12.08 -1.95
CA GLN A 54 -16.09 11.66 -1.87
C GLN A 54 -16.16 10.31 -1.18
N THR A 55 -17.15 10.16 -0.29
CA THR A 55 -17.44 8.87 0.35
C THR A 55 -18.69 8.31 -0.31
N LEU A 56 -18.59 7.10 -0.83
CA LEU A 56 -19.65 6.40 -1.56
C LEU A 56 -19.85 5.02 -0.92
N GLY A 57 -20.75 4.94 0.07
CA GLY A 57 -20.95 3.73 0.86
C GLY A 57 -19.67 3.33 1.63
N SER A 58 -19.17 2.13 1.40
CA SER A 58 -17.91 1.62 2.00
C SER A 58 -16.64 2.10 1.28
N ARG A 59 -16.77 2.92 0.25
CA ARG A 59 -15.64 3.37 -0.58
C ARG A 59 -15.37 4.85 -0.42
N ILE A 60 -14.10 5.21 -0.52
CA ILE A 60 -13.66 6.59 -0.61
C ILE A 60 -12.99 6.77 -1.97
N GLN A 61 -13.48 7.74 -2.73
CA GLN A 61 -12.86 8.20 -3.95
C GLN A 61 -12.12 9.51 -3.68
N VAL A 62 -10.88 9.58 -4.14
CA VAL A 62 -10.00 10.73 -3.95
C VAL A 62 -9.30 11.04 -5.26
N SER A 63 -9.16 12.32 -5.59
CA SER A 63 -8.30 12.79 -6.67
C SER A 63 -7.47 13.97 -6.21
N GLY A 64 -6.33 14.16 -6.89
CA GLY A 64 -5.47 15.29 -6.62
C GLY A 64 -4.14 15.21 -7.33
N ARG A 65 -3.17 15.99 -6.83
CA ARG A 65 -1.83 16.12 -7.38
C ARG A 65 -0.76 15.80 -6.35
N VAL A 66 0.28 15.08 -6.78
CA VAL A 66 1.34 14.58 -5.90
C VAL A 66 2.73 14.89 -6.43
N GLY A 67 3.60 15.31 -5.51
CA GLY A 67 5.04 15.48 -5.75
C GLY A 67 5.42 16.79 -6.41
N ALA A 68 6.72 16.98 -6.62
CA ALA A 68 7.28 18.23 -7.17
C ALA A 68 6.78 18.55 -8.59
N HIS A 69 6.55 17.52 -9.41
CA HIS A 69 5.99 17.68 -10.76
C HIS A 69 4.46 17.72 -10.78
N SER A 70 3.82 17.76 -9.61
CA SER A 70 2.38 17.93 -9.48
C SER A 70 1.56 16.92 -10.29
N VAL A 71 1.97 15.64 -10.25
CA VAL A 71 1.40 14.54 -11.05
C VAL A 71 -0.05 14.30 -10.66
N ARG A 72 -0.98 14.28 -11.63
CA ARG A 72 -2.38 13.98 -11.37
C ARG A 72 -2.57 12.49 -11.08
N ALA A 73 -3.35 12.20 -10.06
CA ALA A 73 -3.78 10.86 -9.72
C ALA A 73 -5.18 10.85 -9.11
N SER A 74 -5.83 9.70 -9.21
CA SER A 74 -7.06 9.37 -8.49
C SER A 74 -6.98 7.97 -7.93
N THR A 75 -7.73 7.72 -6.86
CA THR A 75 -7.82 6.39 -6.25
C THR A 75 -9.18 6.20 -5.59
N ILE A 76 -9.65 4.96 -5.63
CA ILE A 76 -10.81 4.50 -4.90
C ILE A 76 -10.33 3.39 -3.96
N PHE A 77 -10.64 3.52 -2.68
CA PHE A 77 -10.29 2.52 -1.67
C PHE A 77 -11.43 2.27 -0.69
N GLU A 78 -11.49 1.06 -0.16
CA GLU A 78 -12.45 0.65 0.86
C GLU A 78 -12.07 1.21 2.24
N LEU A 79 -12.96 1.07 3.23
CA LEU A 79 -12.70 1.54 4.60
C LEU A 79 -11.48 0.88 5.27
N ASP A 80 -11.17 -0.37 4.90
CA ASP A 80 -9.95 -1.09 5.32
C ASP A 80 -8.67 -0.60 4.61
N GLY A 81 -8.83 0.35 3.68
CA GLY A 81 -7.76 0.97 2.92
C GLY A 81 -7.36 0.20 1.65
N LYS A 82 -7.99 -0.94 1.35
CA LYS A 82 -7.69 -1.67 0.12
C LYS A 82 -8.06 -0.81 -1.08
N ILE A 83 -7.07 -0.52 -1.92
CA ILE A 83 -7.28 0.19 -3.19
C ILE A 83 -7.99 -0.76 -4.15
N VAL A 84 -9.18 -0.36 -4.59
CA VAL A 84 -10.00 -1.12 -5.54
C VAL A 84 -9.85 -0.61 -6.96
N ASP A 85 -9.56 0.68 -7.13
CA ASP A 85 -9.33 1.29 -8.43
C ASP A 85 -8.46 2.56 -8.30
N GLY A 86 -7.97 3.05 -9.43
CA GLY A 86 -7.28 4.33 -9.50
C GLY A 86 -6.74 4.67 -10.89
N SER A 87 -6.22 5.87 -11.02
CA SER A 87 -5.53 6.34 -12.20
C SER A 87 -4.34 7.22 -11.81
N CYS A 88 -3.30 7.26 -12.64
CA CYS A 88 -2.18 8.17 -12.44
C CYS A 88 -1.46 8.42 -13.77
N GLU A 89 -1.04 9.66 -13.98
CA GLU A 89 -0.29 10.08 -15.18
C GLU A 89 1.19 9.64 -15.16
N CYS A 90 1.68 8.98 -14.10
CA CYS A 90 3.07 8.55 -14.03
C CYS A 90 3.35 7.30 -14.86
N ARG A 91 4.58 7.21 -15.37
CA ARG A 91 5.07 6.07 -16.17
C ARG A 91 4.79 4.71 -15.54
N TRP A 92 5.05 4.55 -14.23
CA TRP A 92 4.80 3.28 -13.54
C TRP A 92 3.34 2.82 -13.68
N PHE A 93 2.39 3.73 -13.50
CA PHE A 93 0.98 3.41 -13.60
C PHE A 93 0.57 3.13 -15.05
N HIS A 94 1.13 3.86 -16.01
CA HIS A 94 0.92 3.58 -17.43
C HIS A 94 1.36 2.16 -17.82
N GLU A 95 2.51 1.71 -17.31
CA GLU A 95 3.07 0.38 -17.62
C GLU A 95 2.41 -0.76 -16.82
N ASN A 96 1.98 -0.51 -15.58
CA ASN A 96 1.60 -1.58 -14.66
C ASN A 96 0.16 -1.48 -14.12
N ARG A 97 -0.47 -0.31 -14.20
CA ARG A 97 -1.71 0.02 -13.50
C ARG A 97 -1.63 -0.41 -12.02
N LEU A 98 -2.51 -1.31 -11.59
CA LEU A 98 -2.53 -1.89 -10.23
C LEU A 98 -2.01 -3.33 -10.18
N SER A 99 -1.64 -3.95 -11.31
CA SER A 99 -1.25 -5.38 -11.35
C SER A 99 0.06 -5.68 -10.62
N ARG A 100 0.98 -4.71 -10.57
CA ARG A 100 2.23 -4.76 -9.78
C ARG A 100 2.17 -3.89 -8.52
N GLY A 101 0.97 -3.63 -8.05
CA GLY A 101 0.67 -2.72 -6.96
C GLY A 101 0.65 -1.25 -7.38
N PRO A 102 0.00 -0.40 -6.56
CA PRO A 102 -0.17 1.02 -6.85
C PRO A 102 1.17 1.75 -6.94
N CYS A 103 1.20 2.78 -7.79
CA CYS A 103 2.34 3.68 -7.87
C CYS A 103 2.47 4.51 -6.57
N ARG A 104 3.63 5.14 -6.36
CA ARG A 104 3.86 6.00 -5.19
C ARG A 104 2.84 7.13 -5.04
N HIS A 105 2.32 7.66 -6.16
CA HIS A 105 1.39 8.80 -6.14
C HIS A 105 -0.01 8.38 -5.68
N VAL A 106 -0.51 7.25 -6.18
CA VAL A 106 -1.79 6.66 -5.74
C VAL A 106 -1.72 6.32 -4.24
N LEU A 107 -0.61 5.73 -3.79
CA LEU A 107 -0.38 5.47 -2.37
C LEU A 107 -0.36 6.76 -1.53
N ALA A 108 0.33 7.80 -1.99
CA ALA A 108 0.41 9.07 -1.28
C ALA A 108 -0.95 9.77 -1.16
N LEU A 109 -1.78 9.72 -2.21
CA LEU A 109 -3.16 10.22 -2.14
C LEU A 109 -3.98 9.48 -1.10
N ARG A 110 -3.90 8.14 -1.08
CA ARG A 110 -4.60 7.33 -0.08
C ARG A 110 -4.16 7.68 1.34
N PHE A 111 -2.86 7.81 1.59
CA PHE A 111 -2.35 8.18 2.91
C PHE A 111 -2.76 9.58 3.33
N ALA A 112 -2.64 10.58 2.47
CA ALA A 112 -3.11 11.93 2.78
C ALA A 112 -4.63 11.96 3.04
N ALA A 113 -5.38 11.09 2.37
CA ALA A 113 -6.81 10.93 2.57
C ALA A 113 -7.18 10.16 3.86
N ASP A 114 -6.32 9.25 4.33
CA ASP A 114 -6.48 8.57 5.61
C ASP A 114 -6.07 9.47 6.79
N ASP A 115 -5.02 10.30 6.64
CA ASP A 115 -4.56 11.24 7.67
C ASP A 115 -5.61 12.31 8.02
N VAL A 116 -6.50 12.67 7.08
CA VAL A 116 -7.63 13.59 7.32
C VAL A 116 -8.72 12.98 8.23
N ARG A 117 -8.65 11.68 8.56
CA ARG A 117 -9.54 11.04 9.54
C ARG A 117 -9.06 11.21 10.99
N GLY A 118 -7.85 11.75 11.21
CA GLY A 118 -7.24 12.01 12.51
C GLY A 118 -7.47 13.43 13.01
#